data_AF-X0PMY6-F1
#
_entry.id   AF-X0PMY6-F1
#
_cell.length_a   1.000
_cell.length_b   1.000
_cell.length_c   1.000
_cell.angle_alpha   90.00
_cell.angle_beta   90.00
_cell.angle_gamma   90.00
#
_symmetry.space_group_name_H-M   'P 1'
#
loop_
_entity.id
_entity.type
_entity.pdbx_description
1 polymer ?
#
loop_
_entity_poly.entity_id
_entity_poly.type
_entity_poly.pdbx_seq_one_letter_code
_entity_poly.pdbx_strand_id
1 'polypeptide(L)'
;MKYGFMAGCSLSSASPKNVANIIAYLKTYYPDLGVIQACCGKPRRMIGQEAAFQKQFASLTDMVHEAGIDELLVACQGCLKTMTDQNQFKTESLWVKMAELGLPKAYLNKAKDSQVVFSIQDSCPTKDRTDIHEAVRYLIHILGYATKETRLSGKNTLCCGMGGMCGVSNPPLAKTAATKRVHDFKTDYIVTYCASCTAAMILGGGRSWHLLDLIFGDVVQLGDTCPDTALHHPLVAWANRYRAKQIVAKA
;
A
#
# COMPACT_ATOMS: atom_id res chain seq x y z
N MET A 1 -11.78 21.15 -8.97
CA MET A 1 -10.83 20.04 -9.01
C MET A 1 -11.43 18.86 -8.27
N LYS A 2 -11.79 17.78 -8.97
CA LYS A 2 -12.36 16.57 -8.41
C LYS A 2 -11.27 15.53 -8.18
N TYR A 3 -11.12 15.11 -6.94
CA TYR A 3 -10.18 14.04 -6.58
C TYR A 3 -10.81 12.67 -6.76
N GLY A 4 -9.97 11.71 -7.15
CA GLY A 4 -10.31 10.30 -7.19
C GLY A 4 -9.47 9.49 -6.20
N PHE A 5 -9.92 8.29 -5.82
CA PHE A 5 -9.13 7.33 -5.06
C PHE A 5 -9.19 5.93 -5.66
N MET A 6 -8.03 5.27 -5.73
CA MET A 6 -7.90 3.85 -6.08
C MET A 6 -6.98 3.12 -5.09
N ALA A 7 -7.54 2.15 -4.35
CA ALA A 7 -6.80 1.33 -3.39
C ALA A 7 -5.79 0.36 -4.04
N GLY A 8 -6.12 -0.14 -5.24
CA GLY A 8 -5.39 -1.21 -5.92
C GLY A 8 -5.78 -2.61 -5.43
N CYS A 9 -5.43 -3.63 -6.21
CA CYS A 9 -5.95 -4.99 -6.01
C CYS A 9 -5.49 -5.66 -4.71
N SER A 10 -4.20 -5.60 -4.37
CA SER A 10 -3.66 -6.28 -3.19
C SER A 10 -4.21 -5.70 -1.89
N LEU A 11 -4.38 -4.38 -1.79
CA LEU A 11 -4.93 -3.75 -0.59
C LEU A 11 -6.41 -4.09 -0.42
N SER A 12 -7.21 -4.04 -1.49
CA SER A 12 -8.62 -4.46 -1.47
C SER A 12 -8.79 -5.93 -1.05
N SER A 13 -7.86 -6.80 -1.45
CA SER A 13 -7.88 -8.22 -1.05
C SER A 13 -7.35 -8.45 0.38
N ALA A 14 -6.41 -7.62 0.84
CA ALA A 14 -5.87 -7.72 2.19
C ALA A 14 -6.83 -7.19 3.26
N SER A 15 -7.38 -5.99 3.08
CA SER A 15 -8.19 -5.32 4.09
C SER A 15 -9.25 -4.38 3.49
N PRO A 16 -10.48 -4.87 3.28
CA PRO A 16 -11.62 -4.02 2.91
C PRO A 16 -11.91 -2.93 3.96
N LYS A 17 -11.65 -3.22 5.24
CA LYS A 17 -11.76 -2.25 6.34
C LYS A 17 -10.84 -1.05 6.10
N ASN A 18 -9.58 -1.28 5.74
CA ASN A 18 -8.65 -0.18 5.46
C ASN A 18 -9.05 0.61 4.21
N VAL A 19 -9.63 -0.05 3.19
CA VAL A 19 -10.20 0.66 2.03
C VAL A 19 -11.33 1.60 2.47
N ALA A 20 -12.27 1.12 3.30
CA ALA A 20 -13.34 1.96 3.84
C ALA A 20 -12.80 3.14 4.67
N ASN A 21 -11.80 2.89 5.53
CA ASN A 21 -11.20 3.92 6.37
C ASN A 21 -10.52 5.02 5.54
N ILE A 22 -9.80 4.66 4.46
CA ILE A 22 -9.19 5.65 3.56
C ILE A 22 -10.27 6.49 2.88
N ILE A 23 -11.32 5.85 2.35
CA ILE A 23 -12.43 6.55 1.69
C ILE A 23 -13.08 7.53 2.67
N ALA A 24 -13.40 7.08 3.89
CA ALA A 24 -13.99 7.91 4.92
C ALA A 24 -13.08 9.10 5.28
N TYR A 25 -11.77 8.86 5.47
CA TYR A 25 -10.79 9.91 5.72
C TYR A 25 -10.72 10.92 4.57
N LEU A 26 -10.54 10.46 3.33
CA LEU A 26 -10.43 11.36 2.17
C LEU A 26 -11.71 12.16 1.95
N LYS A 27 -12.89 11.59 2.21
CA LYS A 27 -14.17 12.30 2.11
C LYS A 27 -14.33 13.46 3.08
N THR A 28 -13.60 13.47 4.20
CA THR A 28 -13.59 14.63 5.10
C THR A 28 -12.95 15.87 4.48
N TYR A 29 -12.07 15.69 3.49
CA TYR A 29 -11.40 16.76 2.74
C TYR A 29 -12.00 16.95 1.34
N TYR A 30 -12.49 15.88 0.74
CA TYR A 30 -13.04 15.83 -0.61
C TYR A 30 -14.43 15.19 -0.60
N PRO A 31 -15.51 15.94 -0.28
CA PRO A 31 -16.87 15.38 -0.22
C PRO A 31 -17.32 14.69 -1.52
N ASP A 32 -16.89 15.22 -2.68
CA ASP A 32 -17.20 14.69 -4.01
C ASP A 32 -16.18 13.67 -4.54
N LEU A 33 -15.41 13.03 -3.65
CA LEU A 33 -14.38 12.05 -3.99
C LEU A 33 -14.93 10.93 -4.89
N GLY A 34 -14.38 10.80 -6.10
CA GLY A 34 -14.64 9.63 -6.94
C GLY A 34 -13.86 8.41 -6.43
N VAL A 35 -14.46 7.23 -6.38
CA VAL A 35 -13.76 6.01 -5.98
C VAL A 35 -13.77 4.99 -7.12
N ILE A 36 -12.59 4.58 -7.56
CA ILE A 36 -12.41 3.61 -8.64
C ILE A 36 -11.84 2.31 -8.08
N GLN A 37 -12.51 1.20 -8.38
CA GLN A 37 -11.98 -0.15 -8.12
C GLN A 37 -11.62 -0.83 -9.45
N ALA A 38 -10.38 -0.65 -9.88
CA ALA A 38 -9.89 -1.21 -11.14
C ALA A 38 -8.52 -1.87 -10.99
N CYS A 39 -8.05 -2.52 -12.05
CA CYS A 39 -6.71 -3.08 -12.14
C CYS A 39 -5.86 -2.24 -13.10
N CYS A 40 -4.69 -1.79 -12.65
CA CYS A 40 -3.72 -1.07 -13.49
C CYS A 40 -3.07 -1.92 -14.60
N GLY A 41 -3.37 -3.22 -14.70
CA GLY A 41 -2.80 -4.09 -15.74
C GLY A 41 -1.33 -4.49 -15.54
N LYS A 42 -0.64 -4.04 -14.47
CA LYS A 42 0.78 -4.32 -14.21
C LYS A 42 1.21 -5.78 -14.48
N PRO A 43 0.50 -6.83 -14.02
CA PRO A 43 0.91 -8.21 -14.29
C PRO A 43 0.94 -8.56 -15.78
N ARG A 44 -0.02 -8.07 -16.58
CA ARG A 44 -0.04 -8.31 -18.05
C ARG A 44 1.17 -7.71 -18.73
N ARG A 45 1.53 -6.48 -18.36
CA ARG A 45 2.74 -5.81 -18.86
C ARG A 45 4.00 -6.59 -18.49
N MET A 46 4.10 -7.07 -17.24
CA MET A 46 5.25 -7.83 -16.75
C MET A 46 5.49 -9.15 -17.49
N ILE A 47 4.43 -9.79 -18.01
CA ILE A 47 4.53 -11.03 -18.80
C ILE A 47 4.59 -10.77 -20.32
N GLY A 48 4.81 -9.52 -20.74
CA GLY A 48 4.95 -9.16 -22.16
C GLY A 48 3.64 -9.09 -22.96
N GLN A 49 2.48 -9.21 -22.32
CA GLN A 49 1.17 -9.07 -22.99
C GLN A 49 0.80 -7.58 -23.21
N GLU A 50 1.62 -6.87 -23.99
CA GLU A 50 1.50 -5.41 -24.14
C GLU A 50 0.14 -4.98 -24.72
N ALA A 51 -0.35 -5.63 -25.77
CA ALA A 51 -1.65 -5.30 -26.36
C ALA A 51 -2.81 -5.47 -25.35
N ALA A 52 -2.78 -6.54 -24.53
CA ALA A 52 -3.78 -6.76 -23.51
C ALA A 52 -3.64 -5.79 -22.32
N PHE A 53 -2.42 -5.41 -21.98
CA PHE A 53 -2.14 -4.35 -21.01
C PHE A 53 -2.72 -3.01 -21.48
N GLN A 54 -2.44 -2.59 -22.71
CA GLN A 54 -2.94 -1.33 -23.27
C GLN A 54 -4.47 -1.29 -23.33
N LYS A 55 -5.12 -2.38 -23.76
CA LYS A 55 -6.59 -2.48 -23.72
C LYS A 55 -7.14 -2.33 -22.30
N GLN A 56 -6.51 -2.98 -21.33
CA GLN A 56 -6.95 -2.90 -19.93
C GLN A 56 -6.69 -1.51 -19.32
N PHE A 57 -5.57 -0.88 -19.65
CA PHE A 57 -5.22 0.45 -19.16
C PHE A 57 -6.11 1.53 -19.78
N ALA A 58 -6.43 1.43 -21.07
CA ALA A 58 -7.40 2.31 -21.74
C ALA A 58 -8.75 2.31 -21.03
N SER A 59 -9.28 1.13 -20.67
CA SER A 59 -10.52 1.04 -19.89
C SER A 59 -10.43 1.72 -18.51
N LEU A 60 -9.25 1.73 -17.89
CA LEU A 60 -9.01 2.48 -16.65
C LEU A 60 -8.98 3.98 -16.89
N THR A 61 -8.32 4.43 -17.96
CA THR A 61 -8.33 5.83 -18.38
C THR A 61 -9.75 6.32 -18.66
N ASP A 62 -10.56 5.54 -19.37
CA ASP A 62 -11.96 5.87 -19.64
C ASP A 62 -12.74 6.01 -18.33
N MET A 63 -12.61 5.06 -17.39
CA MET A 63 -13.23 5.16 -16.07
C MET A 63 -12.84 6.43 -15.30
N VAL A 64 -11.58 6.86 -15.37
CA VAL A 64 -11.10 8.08 -14.70
C VAL A 64 -11.73 9.32 -15.35
N HIS A 65 -11.75 9.39 -16.68
CA HIS A 65 -12.30 10.51 -17.43
C HIS A 65 -13.83 10.61 -17.32
N GLU A 66 -14.55 9.50 -17.46
CA GLU A 66 -16.01 9.43 -17.31
C GLU A 66 -16.46 9.82 -15.90
N ALA A 67 -15.66 9.48 -14.87
CA ALA A 67 -15.89 9.92 -13.50
C ALA A 67 -15.56 11.41 -13.27
N GLY A 68 -14.98 12.10 -14.25
CA GLY A 68 -14.56 13.50 -14.16
C GLY A 68 -13.46 13.73 -13.14
N ILE A 69 -12.59 12.75 -12.89
CA ILE A 69 -11.51 12.85 -11.90
C ILE A 69 -10.33 13.62 -12.50
N ASP A 70 -9.98 14.74 -11.87
CA ASP A 70 -8.83 15.57 -12.26
C ASP A 70 -7.50 15.02 -11.73
N GLU A 71 -7.51 14.39 -10.55
CA GLU A 71 -6.33 13.82 -9.91
C GLU A 71 -6.66 12.55 -9.13
N LEU A 72 -6.04 11.43 -9.51
CA LEU A 72 -6.27 10.13 -8.89
C LEU A 72 -5.23 9.84 -7.80
N LEU A 73 -5.68 9.72 -6.54
CA LEU A 73 -4.88 9.30 -5.40
C LEU A 73 -4.77 7.77 -5.35
N VAL A 74 -3.56 7.25 -5.20
CA VAL A 74 -3.31 5.80 -5.29
C VAL A 74 -2.53 5.29 -4.08
N ALA A 75 -3.06 4.28 -3.39
CA ALA A 75 -2.39 3.65 -2.25
C ALA A 75 -1.29 2.66 -2.69
N CYS A 76 -1.51 1.98 -3.81
CA CYS A 76 -0.61 0.93 -4.31
C CYS A 76 0.57 1.50 -5.09
N GLN A 77 1.78 1.25 -4.60
CA GLN A 77 3.04 1.73 -5.20
C GLN A 77 3.27 1.19 -6.61
N GLY A 78 2.86 -0.06 -6.87
CA GLY A 78 2.93 -0.66 -8.21
C GLY A 78 1.93 -0.05 -9.20
N CYS A 79 0.75 0.33 -8.72
CA CYS A 79 -0.24 1.04 -9.54
C CYS A 79 0.26 2.44 -9.86
N LEU A 80 0.76 3.17 -8.86
CA LEU A 80 1.34 4.51 -9.05
C LEU A 80 2.44 4.50 -10.12
N LYS A 81 3.44 3.61 -10.00
CA LYS A 81 4.50 3.47 -11.01
C LYS A 81 3.95 3.20 -12.41
N THR A 82 2.95 2.31 -12.51
CA THR A 82 2.35 1.95 -13.80
C THR A 82 1.61 3.14 -14.42
N MET A 83 0.85 3.89 -13.62
CA MET A 83 0.10 5.06 -14.07
C MET A 83 1.02 6.22 -14.44
N THR A 84 2.06 6.48 -13.65
CA THR A 84 3.09 7.46 -13.98
C THR A 84 3.79 7.13 -15.30
N ASP A 85 4.09 5.85 -15.55
CA ASP A 85 4.70 5.44 -16.82
C ASP A 85 3.78 5.61 -18.03
N GLN A 86 2.47 5.49 -17.85
CA GLN A 86 1.49 5.68 -18.93
C GLN A 86 1.12 7.15 -19.12
N ASN A 87 1.18 7.95 -18.05
CA ASN A 87 0.99 9.41 -18.06
C ASN A 87 -0.28 9.88 -18.82
N GLN A 88 -1.39 9.15 -18.68
CA GLN A 88 -2.65 9.48 -19.36
C GLN A 88 -3.57 10.38 -18.52
N PHE A 89 -3.38 10.43 -17.21
CA PHE A 89 -4.11 11.28 -16.27
C PHE A 89 -3.25 11.56 -15.03
N LYS A 90 -3.52 12.68 -14.34
CA LYS A 90 -2.76 13.08 -13.15
C LYS A 90 -2.98 12.06 -12.04
N THR A 91 -1.88 11.54 -11.49
CA THR A 91 -1.88 10.51 -10.46
C THR A 91 -0.90 10.89 -9.36
N GLU A 92 -1.31 10.76 -8.11
CA GLU A 92 -0.44 11.04 -6.96
C GLU A 92 -0.53 9.95 -5.88
N SER A 93 0.53 9.83 -5.08
CA SER A 93 0.61 8.94 -3.93
C SER A 93 -0.38 9.34 -2.84
N LEU A 94 -1.15 8.36 -2.34
CA LEU A 94 -1.97 8.53 -1.14
C LEU A 94 -1.12 9.04 0.04
N TRP A 95 0.10 8.52 0.21
CA TRP A 95 0.93 8.82 1.39
C TRP A 95 1.39 10.27 1.42
N VAL A 96 1.83 10.79 0.27
CA VAL A 96 2.21 12.20 0.11
C VAL A 96 1.00 13.07 0.41
N LYS A 97 -0.15 12.74 -0.19
CA LYS A 97 -1.38 13.50 0.05
C LYS A 97 -1.83 13.47 1.52
N MET A 98 -1.73 12.33 2.20
CA MET A 98 -2.05 12.22 3.63
C MET A 98 -1.09 13.05 4.50
N ALA A 99 0.19 13.11 4.14
CA ALA A 99 1.16 13.96 4.84
C ALA A 99 0.84 15.45 4.67
N GLU A 100 0.41 15.87 3.47
CA GLU A 100 -0.01 17.25 3.18
C GLU A 100 -1.31 17.64 3.92
N LEU A 101 -2.31 16.77 3.91
CA LEU A 101 -3.61 17.02 4.55
C LEU A 101 -3.58 16.88 6.07
N GLY A 102 -2.60 16.14 6.59
CA GLY A 102 -2.49 15.75 7.99
C GLY A 102 -3.48 14.65 8.39
N LEU A 103 -3.29 14.12 9.61
CA LEU A 103 -4.21 13.17 10.22
C LEU A 103 -5.14 13.87 11.22
N PRO A 104 -6.36 13.34 11.47
CA PRO A 104 -7.21 13.78 12.57
C PRO A 104 -6.45 13.85 13.90
N LYS A 105 -6.76 14.85 14.73
CA LYS A 105 -6.08 15.09 16.03
C LYS A 105 -6.05 13.84 16.93
N ALA A 106 -7.08 13.01 16.87
CA ALA A 106 -7.17 11.76 17.64
C ALA A 106 -6.09 10.72 17.29
N TYR A 107 -5.44 10.84 16.13
CA TYR A 107 -4.34 9.94 15.75
C TYR A 107 -2.96 10.49 16.08
N LEU A 108 -2.84 11.79 16.39
CA LEU A 108 -1.56 12.41 16.69
C LEU A 108 -1.05 11.92 18.05
N ASN A 109 0.19 11.44 18.09
CA ASN A 109 0.85 10.90 19.28
C ASN A 109 0.08 9.76 19.97
N LYS A 110 -0.85 9.09 19.28
CA LYS A 110 -1.63 7.98 19.86
C LYS A 110 -0.74 6.85 20.38
N ALA A 111 0.45 6.68 19.78
CA ALA A 111 1.41 5.64 20.10
C ALA A 111 2.63 6.15 20.88
N LYS A 112 2.58 7.37 21.45
CA LYS A 112 3.72 7.98 22.17
C LYS A 112 4.28 7.11 23.31
N ASP A 113 3.42 6.31 23.93
CA ASP A 113 3.76 5.43 25.06
C ASP A 113 4.12 4.01 24.59
N SER A 114 4.04 3.72 23.29
CA SER A 114 4.47 2.44 22.72
C SER A 114 5.99 2.33 22.74
N GLN A 115 6.48 1.20 23.24
CA GLN A 115 7.92 0.90 23.26
C GLN A 115 8.39 0.21 21.97
N VAL A 116 7.50 0.04 20.97
CA VAL A 116 7.84 -0.62 19.71
C VAL A 116 8.69 0.29 18.85
N VAL A 117 9.81 -0.26 18.37
CA VAL A 117 10.65 0.35 17.34
C VAL A 117 10.43 -0.40 16.03
N PHE A 118 9.89 0.28 15.02
CA PHE A 118 9.61 -0.30 13.71
C PHE A 118 10.79 -0.15 12.74
N SER A 119 11.08 -1.17 11.96
CA SER A 119 11.79 -1.02 10.69
C SER A 119 10.81 -0.77 9.55
N ILE A 120 11.20 0.05 8.58
CA ILE A 120 10.36 0.39 7.43
C ILE A 120 10.79 -0.42 6.21
N GLN A 121 9.86 -1.16 5.62
CA GLN A 121 10.05 -1.75 4.28
C GLN A 121 9.58 -0.75 3.23
N ASP A 122 10.51 0.02 2.67
CA ASP A 122 10.25 0.87 1.53
C ASP A 122 9.97 0.04 0.26
N SER A 123 9.05 0.49 -0.57
CA SER A 123 8.52 -0.29 -1.70
C SER A 123 9.35 -0.06 -2.97
N CYS A 124 9.86 -1.15 -3.57
CA CYS A 124 10.72 -1.06 -4.75
C CYS A 124 10.11 -0.35 -5.99
N PRO A 125 8.80 -0.37 -6.29
CA PRO A 125 8.26 0.34 -7.46
C PRO A 125 8.40 1.86 -7.38
N THR A 126 8.56 2.39 -6.16
CA THR A 126 8.64 3.82 -5.87
C THR A 126 9.93 4.17 -5.14
N LYS A 127 10.99 3.35 -5.28
CA LYS A 127 12.27 3.57 -4.61
C LYS A 127 12.91 4.93 -4.96
N ASP A 128 12.61 5.47 -6.13
CA ASP A 128 13.18 6.75 -6.59
C ASP A 128 12.34 7.96 -6.15
N ARG A 129 11.20 7.74 -5.48
CA ARG A 129 10.28 8.77 -4.95
C ARG A 129 10.57 9.05 -3.47
N THR A 130 11.53 9.96 -3.22
CA THR A 130 11.93 10.35 -1.86
C THR A 130 10.83 11.07 -1.09
N ASP A 131 9.97 11.80 -1.79
CA ASP A 131 8.77 12.42 -1.24
C ASP A 131 7.82 11.38 -0.60
N ILE A 132 7.65 10.20 -1.21
CA ILE A 132 6.85 9.11 -0.62
C ILE A 132 7.54 8.55 0.64
N HIS A 133 8.87 8.38 0.59
CA HIS A 133 9.64 7.90 1.73
C HIS A 133 9.54 8.84 2.94
N GLU A 134 9.66 10.14 2.69
CA GLU A 134 9.53 11.20 3.68
C GLU A 134 8.11 11.26 4.23
N ALA A 135 7.10 11.21 3.38
CA ALA A 135 5.69 11.18 3.79
C ALA A 135 5.38 9.99 4.70
N VAL A 136 5.85 8.79 4.37
CA VAL A 136 5.66 7.59 5.20
C VAL A 136 6.33 7.76 6.57
N ARG A 137 7.57 8.25 6.61
CA ARG A 137 8.30 8.49 7.86
C ARG A 137 7.61 9.55 8.71
N TYR A 138 7.17 10.63 8.09
CA TYR A 138 6.40 11.68 8.74
C TYR A 138 5.12 11.13 9.36
N LEU A 139 4.32 10.37 8.60
CA LEU A 139 3.08 9.76 9.09
C LEU A 139 3.33 8.82 10.28
N ILE A 140 4.39 8.02 10.26
CA ILE A 140 4.75 7.14 11.39
C ILE A 140 5.17 7.97 12.61
N HIS A 141 5.96 9.03 12.40
CA HIS A 141 6.45 9.90 13.46
C HIS A 141 5.30 10.64 14.15
N ILE A 142 4.36 11.23 13.40
CA ILE A 142 3.22 11.95 14.00
C ILE A 142 2.25 11.03 14.75
N LEU A 143 2.22 9.73 14.43
CA LEU A 143 1.48 8.74 15.23
C LEU A 143 2.14 8.51 16.60
N GLY A 144 3.43 8.83 16.75
CA GLY A 144 4.20 8.67 17.98
C GLY A 144 5.06 7.40 18.04
N TYR A 145 5.21 6.65 16.94
CA TYR A 145 6.06 5.45 16.92
C TYR A 145 7.53 5.79 16.68
N ALA A 146 8.42 5.02 17.32
CA ALA A 146 9.84 5.04 17.00
C ALA A 146 10.14 4.19 15.76
N THR A 147 11.14 4.61 14.97
CA THR A 147 11.59 3.87 13.80
C THR A 147 13.11 3.69 13.80
N LYS A 148 13.57 2.61 13.16
CA LYS A 148 14.99 2.30 12.97
C LYS A 148 15.24 1.87 11.54
N GLU A 149 16.01 2.69 10.83
CA GLU A 149 16.39 2.45 9.45
C GLU A 149 17.64 1.59 9.33
N THR A 150 17.85 1.04 8.14
CA THR A 150 19.06 0.29 7.80
C THR A 150 19.70 0.88 6.55
N ARG A 151 20.90 0.41 6.19
CA ARG A 151 21.56 0.81 4.93
C ARG A 151 20.69 0.55 3.68
N LEU A 152 19.74 -0.38 3.79
CA LEU A 152 18.86 -0.82 2.71
C LEU A 152 17.44 -0.20 2.86
N SER A 153 17.39 1.06 3.28
CA SER A 153 16.16 1.86 3.38
C SER A 153 16.10 2.92 2.26
N GLY A 154 14.90 3.45 2.01
CA GLY A 154 14.63 4.48 1.01
C GLY A 154 15.02 4.04 -0.40
N LYS A 155 15.84 4.86 -1.07
CA LYS A 155 16.37 4.57 -2.42
C LYS A 155 17.14 3.26 -2.52
N ASN A 156 17.71 2.79 -1.42
CA ASN A 156 18.50 1.55 -1.34
C ASN A 156 17.66 0.32 -0.98
N THR A 157 16.32 0.44 -0.93
CA THR A 157 15.46 -0.69 -0.55
C THR A 157 15.62 -1.90 -1.46
N LEU A 158 15.70 -3.08 -0.85
CA LEU A 158 15.68 -4.35 -1.56
C LEU A 158 14.26 -4.84 -1.79
N CYS A 159 14.10 -5.60 -2.87
CA CYS A 159 12.85 -6.27 -3.20
C CYS A 159 12.43 -7.25 -2.08
N CYS A 160 11.15 -7.25 -1.74
CA CYS A 160 10.56 -8.16 -0.74
C CYS A 160 10.33 -9.59 -1.26
N GLY A 161 10.58 -9.87 -2.55
CA GLY A 161 10.33 -11.17 -3.17
C GLY A 161 8.99 -11.32 -3.88
N MET A 162 8.06 -10.37 -3.76
CA MET A 162 6.75 -10.42 -4.43
C MET A 162 6.69 -9.70 -5.78
N GLY A 163 7.77 -9.00 -6.17
CA GLY A 163 7.89 -8.36 -7.47
C GLY A 163 7.91 -9.37 -8.62
N GLY A 164 7.56 -8.93 -9.83
CA GLY A 164 7.65 -9.77 -11.04
C GLY A 164 6.81 -11.05 -10.99
N MET A 165 5.75 -11.09 -10.17
CA MET A 165 4.94 -12.30 -9.93
C MET A 165 5.72 -13.48 -9.33
N CYS A 166 6.91 -13.25 -8.76
CA CYS A 166 7.78 -14.31 -8.22
C CYS A 166 7.08 -15.14 -7.12
N GLY A 167 6.21 -14.52 -6.30
CA GLY A 167 5.41 -15.26 -5.32
C GLY A 167 4.47 -16.33 -5.90
N VAL A 168 4.13 -16.22 -7.20
CA VAL A 168 3.30 -17.20 -7.92
C VAL A 168 4.17 -18.12 -8.78
N SER A 169 5.14 -17.56 -9.52
CA SER A 169 5.95 -18.32 -10.47
C SER A 169 7.11 -19.08 -9.84
N ASN A 170 7.65 -18.62 -8.71
CA ASN A 170 8.73 -19.26 -7.97
C ASN A 170 8.63 -18.99 -6.44
N PRO A 171 7.65 -19.62 -5.75
CA PRO A 171 7.43 -19.39 -4.32
C PRO A 171 8.67 -19.64 -3.42
N PRO A 172 9.52 -20.66 -3.66
CA PRO A 172 10.75 -20.83 -2.88
C PRO A 172 11.70 -19.63 -2.98
N LEU A 173 11.89 -19.09 -4.18
CA LEU A 173 12.74 -17.90 -4.38
C LEU A 173 12.14 -16.67 -3.70
N ALA A 174 10.82 -16.47 -3.81
CA ALA A 174 10.13 -15.38 -3.13
C ALA A 174 10.31 -15.46 -1.61
N LYS A 175 10.20 -16.66 -1.02
CA LYS A 175 10.45 -16.91 0.40
C LYS A 175 11.90 -16.61 0.78
N THR A 176 12.88 -17.07 0.01
CA THR A 176 14.30 -16.77 0.26
C THR A 176 14.57 -15.27 0.26
N ALA A 177 14.01 -14.53 -0.71
CA ALA A 177 14.14 -13.08 -0.78
C ALA A 177 13.48 -12.39 0.43
N ALA A 178 12.29 -12.82 0.82
CA ALA A 178 11.59 -12.32 1.99
C ALA A 178 12.36 -12.57 3.30
N THR A 179 12.82 -13.80 3.55
CA THR A 179 13.62 -14.14 4.73
C THR A 179 14.90 -13.33 4.80
N LYS A 180 15.63 -13.21 3.68
CA LYS A 180 16.83 -12.36 3.61
C LYS A 180 16.48 -10.92 3.97
N ARG A 181 15.38 -10.38 3.43
CA ARG A 181 14.98 -9.01 3.71
C ARG A 181 14.61 -8.79 5.17
N VAL A 182 13.93 -9.74 5.81
CA VAL A 182 13.59 -9.69 7.23
C VAL A 182 14.87 -9.69 8.08
N HIS A 183 15.84 -10.54 7.76
CA HIS A 183 17.12 -10.63 8.49
C HIS A 183 17.98 -9.35 8.38
N ASP A 184 17.79 -8.54 7.34
CA ASP A 184 18.48 -7.26 7.20
C ASP A 184 17.98 -6.19 8.20
N PHE A 185 16.78 -6.36 8.76
CA PHE A 185 16.22 -5.42 9.74
C PHE A 185 16.85 -5.58 11.13
N LYS A 186 16.71 -4.54 11.95
CA LYS A 186 17.25 -4.51 13.32
C LYS A 186 16.21 -4.83 14.39
N THR A 187 15.00 -5.16 13.97
CA THR A 187 13.81 -5.40 14.77
C THR A 187 12.88 -6.32 13.98
N ASP A 188 12.15 -7.17 14.69
CA ASP A 188 11.15 -8.04 14.08
C ASP A 188 9.85 -7.29 13.75
N TYR A 189 9.68 -6.06 14.26
CA TYR A 189 8.54 -5.20 14.00
C TYR A 189 8.76 -4.41 12.71
N ILE A 190 7.98 -4.72 11.67
CA ILE A 190 8.16 -4.18 10.33
C ILE A 190 6.88 -3.48 9.88
N VAL A 191 6.99 -2.20 9.55
CA VAL A 191 5.91 -1.45 8.90
C VAL A 191 6.14 -1.38 7.40
N THR A 192 5.08 -1.61 6.63
CA THR A 192 5.10 -1.45 5.17
C THR A 192 3.93 -0.60 4.71
N TYR A 193 4.02 -0.02 3.52
CA TYR A 193 2.94 0.75 2.89
C TYR A 193 2.55 0.12 1.54
N CYS A 194 2.78 -1.18 1.41
CA CYS A 194 2.39 -2.00 0.27
C CYS A 194 1.88 -3.34 0.79
N ALA A 195 0.61 -3.67 0.56
CA ALA A 195 -0.02 -4.90 1.06
C ALA A 195 0.75 -6.18 0.69
N SER A 196 1.35 -6.24 -0.51
CA SER A 196 2.18 -7.37 -0.92
C SER A 196 3.53 -7.43 -0.18
N CYS A 197 4.09 -6.28 0.25
CA CYS A 197 5.27 -6.28 1.12
C CYS A 197 4.91 -6.77 2.53
N THR A 198 3.76 -6.37 3.09
CA THR A 198 3.28 -6.90 4.38
C THR A 198 3.20 -8.44 4.34
N ALA A 199 2.57 -9.00 3.31
CA ALA A 199 2.50 -10.45 3.11
C ALA A 199 3.90 -11.09 3.03
N ALA A 200 4.80 -10.49 2.26
CA ALA A 200 6.16 -10.97 2.11
C ALA A 200 6.94 -10.99 3.44
N MET A 201 6.83 -9.93 4.24
CA MET A 201 7.54 -9.85 5.52
C MET A 201 7.03 -10.90 6.51
N ILE A 202 5.72 -11.17 6.54
CA ILE A 202 5.12 -12.28 7.31
C ILE A 202 5.66 -13.63 6.80
N LEU A 203 5.68 -13.85 5.48
CA LEU A 203 6.24 -15.07 4.88
C LEU A 203 7.72 -15.26 5.22
N GLY A 204 8.48 -14.17 5.33
CA GLY A 204 9.88 -14.16 5.72
C GLY A 204 10.14 -14.41 7.21
N GLY A 205 9.10 -14.43 8.05
CA GLY A 205 9.19 -14.64 9.49
C GLY A 205 9.17 -13.37 10.35
N GLY A 206 9.00 -12.19 9.75
CA GLY A 206 8.90 -10.92 10.47
C GLY A 206 7.48 -10.60 10.91
N ARG A 207 7.32 -9.77 11.95
CA ARG A 207 6.01 -9.27 12.39
C ARG A 207 5.68 -8.01 11.60
N SER A 208 4.72 -8.09 10.67
CA SER A 208 4.49 -7.00 9.74
C SER A 208 3.09 -6.41 9.80
N TRP A 209 3.03 -5.09 9.84
CA TRP A 209 1.80 -4.31 9.73
C TRP A 209 1.83 -3.44 8.48
N HIS A 210 0.65 -3.21 7.90
CA HIS A 210 0.51 -2.14 6.94
C HIS A 210 0.41 -0.80 7.68
N LEU A 211 0.90 0.30 7.10
CA LEU A 211 0.85 1.63 7.72
C LEU A 211 -0.59 2.05 8.06
N LEU A 212 -1.57 1.60 7.28
CA LEU A 212 -3.00 1.82 7.56
C LEU A 212 -3.47 1.13 8.84
N ASP A 213 -2.88 -0.01 9.20
CA ASP A 213 -3.17 -0.68 10.46
C ASP A 213 -2.66 0.16 11.63
N LEU A 214 -1.53 0.86 11.45
CA LEU A 214 -1.00 1.74 12.50
C LEU A 214 -1.80 3.04 12.63
N ILE A 215 -2.29 3.58 11.50
CA ILE A 215 -3.11 4.80 11.47
C ILE A 215 -4.50 4.51 12.07
N PHE A 216 -5.22 3.54 11.50
CA PHE A 216 -6.64 3.32 11.77
C PHE A 216 -6.94 2.15 12.74
N GLY A 217 -5.93 1.36 13.12
CA GLY A 217 -6.06 0.28 14.08
C GLY A 217 -5.66 0.67 15.49
N ASP A 218 -5.58 -0.32 16.36
CA ASP A 218 -5.12 -0.15 17.74
C ASP A 218 -3.61 0.13 17.79
N VAL A 219 -3.15 0.70 18.89
CA VAL A 219 -1.72 0.95 19.10
C VAL A 219 -1.01 -0.38 19.29
N VAL A 220 0.01 -0.63 18.48
CA VAL A 220 0.86 -1.82 18.57
C VAL A 220 1.81 -1.66 19.75
N GLN A 221 1.81 -2.65 20.63
CA GLN A 221 2.63 -2.72 21.83
C GLN A 221 3.70 -3.81 21.72
N LEU A 222 4.71 -3.72 22.59
CA LEU A 222 5.73 -4.76 22.69
C LEU A 222 5.07 -6.08 23.12
N GLY A 223 5.43 -7.17 22.47
CA GLY A 223 4.78 -8.48 22.66
C GLY A 223 3.65 -8.78 21.67
N ASP A 224 3.06 -7.76 21.04
CA ASP A 224 1.95 -7.99 20.10
C ASP A 224 2.34 -8.88 18.92
N THR A 225 1.36 -9.66 18.48
CA THR A 225 1.43 -10.47 17.26
C THR A 225 0.79 -9.71 16.11
N CYS A 226 1.40 -9.80 14.93
CA CYS A 226 0.79 -9.22 13.74
C CYS A 226 -0.35 -10.13 13.24
N PRO A 227 -1.45 -9.57 12.72
CA PRO A 227 -2.48 -10.37 12.07
C PRO A 227 -1.91 -11.05 10.82
N ASP A 228 -2.31 -12.29 10.56
CA ASP A 228 -2.01 -12.92 9.27
C ASP A 228 -2.67 -12.13 8.13
N THR A 229 -2.10 -12.23 6.93
CA THR A 229 -2.63 -11.54 5.76
C THR A 229 -3.60 -12.42 4.98
N ALA A 230 -4.75 -11.85 4.61
CA ALA A 230 -5.69 -12.54 3.71
C ALA A 230 -5.05 -12.91 2.36
N LEU A 231 -3.94 -12.28 1.97
CA LEU A 231 -3.22 -12.59 0.72
C LEU A 231 -2.60 -14.00 0.70
N HIS A 232 -2.40 -14.64 1.86
CA HIS A 232 -1.98 -16.04 1.93
C HIS A 232 -3.14 -17.04 1.74
N HIS A 233 -4.39 -16.55 1.78
CA HIS A 233 -5.61 -17.37 1.77
C HIS A 233 -6.49 -16.98 0.58
N PRO A 234 -6.39 -17.66 -0.59
CA PRO A 234 -7.02 -17.22 -1.83
C PRO A 234 -8.54 -16.97 -1.73
N LEU A 235 -9.27 -17.83 -1.01
CA LEU A 235 -10.72 -17.68 -0.82
C LEU A 235 -11.07 -16.43 -0.01
N VAL A 236 -10.29 -16.16 1.05
CA VAL A 236 -10.45 -14.95 1.88
C VAL A 236 -10.09 -13.71 1.07
N ALA A 237 -8.98 -13.74 0.33
CA ALA A 237 -8.55 -12.66 -0.55
C ALA A 237 -9.61 -12.29 -1.60
N TRP A 238 -10.29 -13.30 -2.16
CA TRP A 238 -11.36 -13.12 -3.14
C TRP A 238 -12.63 -12.56 -2.51
N ALA A 239 -13.07 -13.13 -1.37
CA ALA A 239 -14.20 -12.61 -0.61
C ALA A 239 -13.98 -11.15 -0.17
N ASN A 240 -12.77 -10.82 0.27
CA ASN A 240 -12.38 -9.46 0.61
C ASN A 240 -12.44 -8.52 -0.60
N ARG A 241 -11.95 -8.96 -1.77
CA ARG A 241 -12.06 -8.16 -2.99
C ARG A 241 -13.52 -7.86 -3.36
N TYR A 242 -14.41 -8.83 -3.18
CA TYR A 242 -15.85 -8.63 -3.36
C TYR A 242 -16.41 -7.60 -2.36
N ARG A 243 -16.10 -7.74 -1.07
CA ARG A 243 -16.50 -6.75 -0.04
C ARG A 243 -15.97 -5.35 -0.33
N ALA A 244 -14.70 -5.22 -0.74
CA ALA A 244 -14.12 -3.95 -1.15
C ALA A 244 -14.87 -3.34 -2.34
N LYS A 245 -15.27 -4.14 -3.34
CA LYS A 245 -16.11 -3.68 -4.45
C LYS A 245 -17.47 -3.16 -3.96
N GLN A 246 -18.10 -3.82 -3.00
CA GLN A 246 -19.36 -3.34 -2.41
C GLN A 246 -19.18 -2.04 -1.63
N ILE A 247 -18.06 -1.85 -0.94
CA ILE A 247 -17.72 -0.59 -0.25
C ILE A 247 -17.57 0.54 -1.27
N VAL A 248 -16.79 0.30 -2.34
CA VAL A 248 -16.60 1.30 -3.41
C VAL A 248 -17.91 1.66 -4.10
N ALA A 249 -18.80 0.69 -4.34
CA ALA A 249 -20.09 0.96 -4.99
C ALA A 249 -21.07 1.80 -4.13
N LYS A 250 -20.82 1.89 -2.82
CA LYS A 250 -21.62 2.71 -1.87
C LYS A 250 -20.94 4.04 -1.54
N ALA A 251 -19.68 4.21 -1.95
CA ALA A 251 -18.90 5.40 -1.71
C ALA A 251 -19.23 6.49 -2.71
#